data_AF-C4G9N6-F1
#
_entry.id   AF-C4G9N6-F1
#
_cell.length_a   1.000
_cell.length_b   1.000
_cell.length_c   1.000
_cell.angle_alpha   90.00
_cell.angle_beta   90.00
_cell.angle_gamma   90.00
#
_symmetry.space_group_name_H-M   'P 1'
#
loop_
_entity.id
_entity.type
_entity.pdbx_description
1 polymer ?
#
loop_
_entity_poly.entity_id
_entity_poly.type
_entity_poly.pdbx_seq_one_letter_code
_entity_poly.pdbx_strand_id
1 'polypeptide(L)'
;MSQTLQERRDMNPQYMWDLSSLYASDEDWKKALPTLEPMVEEAAAFQGKLKDAGSIRAFYDKSEKLELLLSDLFEYAMLRKSEDTRAAAGQKMHALIYGKYVRAMARLSFAKAEILSLEEEKLRAIVEDPALADYRQAMEDLLEEKSHTLSADQEELLAQYGEAFGAPANISENLMDADMVFEDAVDAAGKPHQVSGSSYIRLQSSADRLLRKNAFDSLYKGYRQHINTLASTYATAVRTAVTTARVRHYASSRRMAMEANHIPDQVYQNLIEAVRRHMPAMYRYVALRKRLLGLEELHYYDLYAPLVGESAQSYTYEQARRMVLTRSRPWERNTKVSSKGPLPTAGLMSTPIWASGAERFLRGPIIPSPIF
;
A
#
# COMPACT_ATOMS: atom_id res chain seq x y z
N MET A 1 25.44 19.17 -19.08
CA MET A 1 25.97 19.56 -17.75
C MET A 1 25.18 18.79 -16.71
N SER A 2 25.85 18.06 -15.81
CA SER A 2 25.20 17.35 -14.70
C SER A 2 24.43 18.38 -13.87
N GLN A 3 23.09 18.37 -13.91
CA GLN A 3 22.30 19.15 -12.96
C GLN A 3 22.54 18.54 -11.57
N THR A 4 23.29 19.25 -10.74
CA THR A 4 23.42 18.89 -9.33
C THR A 4 22.04 19.00 -8.68
N LEU A 5 21.58 17.93 -8.06
CA LEU A 5 20.30 17.93 -7.35
C LEU A 5 20.36 18.94 -6.20
N GLN A 6 19.33 19.80 -6.10
CA GLN A 6 19.21 20.76 -5.01
C GLN A 6 18.89 20.04 -3.69
N GLU A 7 19.35 20.60 -2.57
CA GLU A 7 18.91 20.19 -1.24
C GLU A 7 17.50 20.72 -0.95
N ARG A 8 16.73 20.02 -0.11
CA ARG A 8 15.34 20.38 0.22
C ARG A 8 15.20 21.83 0.69
N ARG A 9 16.15 22.28 1.53
CA ARG A 9 16.18 23.64 2.11
C ARG A 9 16.36 24.76 1.07
N ASP A 10 16.91 24.41 -0.09
CA ASP A 10 17.25 25.35 -1.17
C ASP A 10 16.19 25.34 -2.30
N MET A 11 15.14 24.53 -2.16
CA MET A 11 14.03 24.47 -3.11
C MET A 11 13.17 25.74 -3.01
N ASN A 12 12.59 26.13 -4.15
CA ASN A 12 11.62 27.23 -4.16
C ASN A 12 10.36 26.83 -3.35
N PRO A 13 9.92 27.62 -2.35
CA PRO A 13 8.74 27.31 -1.55
C PRO A 13 7.46 27.03 -2.34
N GLN A 14 7.29 27.61 -3.55
CA GLN A 14 6.11 27.35 -4.40
C GLN A 14 6.01 25.90 -4.90
N TYR A 15 7.08 25.13 -4.74
CA TYR A 15 7.28 23.75 -5.16
C TYR A 15 7.35 22.79 -3.96
N MET A 16 7.12 23.32 -2.75
CA MET A 16 7.11 22.60 -1.49
C MET A 16 5.66 22.48 -1.00
N TRP A 17 5.31 21.35 -0.39
CA TRP A 17 4.03 21.25 0.30
C TRP A 17 3.96 22.17 1.53
N ASP A 18 2.73 22.51 1.93
CA ASP A 18 2.39 23.27 3.11
C ASP A 18 1.73 22.36 4.14
N LEU A 19 2.44 22.13 5.24
CA LEU A 19 1.99 21.24 6.33
C LEU A 19 1.24 21.99 7.43
N SER A 20 1.05 23.32 7.30
CA SER A 20 0.37 24.14 8.31
C SER A 20 -1.09 23.77 8.52
N SER A 21 -1.69 23.07 7.55
CA SER A 21 -3.03 22.50 7.67
C SER A 21 -3.14 21.35 8.69
N LEU A 22 -2.03 20.68 9.01
CA LEU A 22 -1.95 19.68 10.08
C LEU A 22 -1.42 20.31 11.36
N TYR A 23 -0.21 20.88 11.31
CA TYR A 23 0.40 21.63 12.41
C TYR A 23 1.16 22.84 11.87
N ALA A 24 0.90 24.01 12.47
CA ALA A 24 1.57 25.26 12.07
C ALA A 24 3.09 25.19 12.20
N SER A 25 3.62 24.35 13.11
CA SER A 25 5.05 24.17 13.31
C SER A 25 5.40 22.82 13.96
N ASP A 26 6.68 22.45 13.92
CA ASP A 26 7.21 21.29 14.67
C ASP A 26 6.97 21.42 16.18
N GLU A 27 6.97 22.64 16.71
CA GLU A 27 6.73 22.89 18.12
C GLU A 27 5.26 22.66 18.48
N ASP A 28 4.32 23.00 17.60
CA ASP A 28 2.90 22.74 17.84
C ASP A 28 2.59 21.23 17.72
N TRP A 29 3.25 20.53 16.79
CA TRP A 29 3.23 19.07 16.75
C TRP A 29 3.77 18.44 18.06
N LYS A 30 4.91 18.94 18.57
CA LYS A 30 5.47 18.46 19.85
C LYS A 30 4.55 18.72 21.03
N LYS A 31 3.85 19.85 21.07
CA LYS A 31 2.87 20.19 22.12
C LYS A 31 1.62 19.31 22.09
N ALA A 32 1.28 18.74 20.94
CA ALA A 32 0.16 17.81 20.81
C ALA A 32 0.54 16.39 21.29
N LEU A 33 1.80 15.96 21.20
CA LEU A 33 2.21 14.60 21.61
C LEU A 33 1.79 14.16 23.03
N PRO A 34 1.81 15.02 24.08
CA PRO A 34 1.42 14.62 25.43
C PRO A 34 -0.08 14.33 25.58
N THR A 35 -0.94 14.76 24.66
CA THR A 35 -2.39 14.48 24.74
C THR A 35 -2.73 13.04 24.35
N LEU A 36 -1.81 12.32 23.68
CA LEU A 36 -2.00 10.93 23.28
C LEU A 36 -2.15 9.98 24.48
N GLU A 37 -1.23 10.05 25.44
CA GLU A 37 -1.19 9.07 26.55
C GLU A 37 -2.48 9.08 27.39
N PRO A 38 -3.02 10.26 27.79
CA PRO A 38 -4.31 10.31 28.47
C PRO A 38 -5.46 9.71 27.65
N MET A 39 -5.51 9.99 26.33
CA MET A 39 -6.56 9.46 25.47
C MET A 39 -6.47 7.95 25.29
N VAL A 40 -5.26 7.40 25.21
CA VAL A 40 -5.01 5.95 25.20
C VAL A 40 -5.52 5.33 26.49
N GLU A 41 -5.19 5.90 27.66
CA GLU A 41 -5.63 5.34 28.94
C GLU A 41 -7.14 5.53 29.19
N GLU A 42 -7.75 6.60 28.69
CA GLU A 42 -9.20 6.77 28.70
C GLU A 42 -9.92 5.68 27.91
N ALA A 43 -9.41 5.33 26.71
CA ALA A 43 -9.95 4.22 25.92
C ALA A 43 -9.62 2.86 26.57
N ALA A 44 -8.42 2.70 27.13
CA ALA A 44 -8.00 1.46 27.78
C ALA A 44 -8.78 1.15 29.07
N ALA A 45 -9.34 2.18 29.71
CA ALA A 45 -10.20 2.02 30.89
C ALA A 45 -11.49 1.24 30.60
N PHE A 46 -11.83 0.97 29.33
CA PHE A 46 -12.95 0.12 28.93
C PHE A 46 -12.62 -1.38 28.94
N GLN A 47 -11.37 -1.77 29.20
CA GLN A 47 -10.99 -3.18 29.30
C GLN A 47 -11.84 -3.94 30.33
N GLY A 48 -12.49 -5.02 29.90
CA GLY A 48 -13.40 -5.84 30.70
C GLY A 48 -14.81 -5.26 30.87
N LYS A 49 -15.15 -4.16 30.18
CA LYS A 49 -16.44 -3.46 30.27
C LYS A 49 -17.27 -3.47 28.98
N LEU A 50 -16.75 -3.94 27.85
CA LEU A 50 -17.40 -3.90 26.53
C LEU A 50 -18.47 -4.98 26.40
N LYS A 51 -19.58 -4.79 27.13
CA LYS A 51 -20.60 -5.83 27.32
C LYS A 51 -21.96 -5.45 26.77
N ASP A 52 -22.16 -4.22 26.33
CA ASP A 52 -23.45 -3.71 25.87
C ASP A 52 -23.25 -2.54 24.90
N ALA A 53 -24.32 -2.14 24.20
CA ALA A 53 -24.24 -1.09 23.19
C ALA A 53 -23.74 0.25 23.74
N GLY A 54 -24.10 0.60 24.98
CA GLY A 54 -23.67 1.85 25.61
C GLY A 54 -22.18 1.90 25.91
N SER A 55 -21.63 0.84 26.50
CA SER A 55 -20.19 0.70 26.77
C SER A 55 -19.36 0.66 25.50
N ILE A 56 -19.83 -0.05 24.46
CA ILE A 56 -19.17 -0.14 23.15
C ILE A 56 -19.22 1.21 22.43
N ARG A 57 -20.37 1.90 22.43
CA ARG A 57 -20.51 3.25 21.87
C ARG A 57 -19.53 4.23 22.51
N ALA A 58 -19.50 4.26 23.84
CA ALA A 58 -18.62 5.16 24.58
C ALA A 58 -17.14 4.86 24.34
N PHE A 59 -16.79 3.59 24.11
CA PHE A 59 -15.45 3.20 23.69
C PHE A 59 -15.13 3.70 22.27
N TYR A 60 -16.00 3.46 21.29
CA TYR A 60 -15.77 3.93 19.92
C TYR A 60 -15.66 5.45 19.82
N ASP A 61 -16.51 6.21 20.52
CA ASP A 61 -16.43 7.68 20.55
C ASP A 61 -15.06 8.19 21.09
N LYS A 62 -14.40 7.40 21.95
CA LYS A 62 -13.06 7.69 22.51
C LYS A 62 -11.96 7.26 21.55
N SER A 63 -12.08 6.06 21.00
CA SER A 63 -11.13 5.49 20.03
C SER A 63 -11.06 6.32 18.76
N GLU A 64 -12.19 6.79 18.22
CA GLU A 64 -12.24 7.65 17.03
C GLU A 64 -11.46 8.96 17.24
N LYS A 65 -11.65 9.61 18.39
CA LYS A 65 -10.92 10.85 18.71
C LYS A 65 -9.42 10.61 18.83
N LEU A 66 -9.03 9.48 19.42
CA LEU A 66 -7.63 9.06 19.53
C LEU A 66 -7.04 8.77 18.14
N GLU A 67 -7.78 8.09 17.27
CA GLU A 67 -7.38 7.76 15.91
C GLU A 67 -7.15 9.01 15.06
N LEU A 68 -8.05 9.99 15.12
CA LEU A 68 -7.89 11.27 14.40
C LEU A 68 -6.60 11.99 14.83
N LEU A 69 -6.36 12.08 16.14
CA LEU A 69 -5.13 12.70 16.67
C LEU A 69 -3.87 11.91 16.27
N LEU A 70 -3.93 10.57 16.35
CA LEU A 70 -2.82 9.71 15.92
C LEU A 70 -2.53 9.89 14.42
N SER A 71 -3.56 9.98 13.58
CA SER A 71 -3.43 10.20 12.13
C SER A 71 -2.72 11.52 11.86
N ASP A 72 -3.19 12.63 12.43
CA ASP A 72 -2.60 13.95 12.22
C ASP A 72 -1.12 13.98 12.65
N LEU A 73 -0.81 13.46 13.84
CA LEU A 73 0.55 13.39 14.36
C LEU A 73 1.46 12.51 13.49
N PHE A 74 0.94 11.37 13.03
CA PHE A 74 1.69 10.41 12.23
C PHE A 74 1.98 10.97 10.83
N GLU A 75 0.95 11.50 10.16
CA GLU A 75 1.05 12.07 8.82
C GLU A 75 2.00 13.25 8.79
N TYR A 76 1.92 14.17 9.76
CA TYR A 76 2.85 15.29 9.84
C TYR A 76 4.29 14.81 9.92
N ALA A 77 4.59 13.88 10.83
CA ALA A 77 5.94 13.35 11.00
C ALA A 77 6.43 12.55 9.77
N MET A 78 5.54 11.81 9.12
CA MET A 78 5.83 11.05 7.90
C MET A 78 6.13 11.99 6.72
N LEU A 79 5.33 13.04 6.54
CA LEU A 79 5.57 14.06 5.52
C LEU A 79 6.90 14.78 5.80
N ARG A 80 7.17 15.21 7.04
CA ARG A 80 8.46 15.80 7.43
C ARG A 80 9.65 14.89 7.18
N LYS A 81 9.54 13.59 7.48
CA LYS A 81 10.58 12.59 7.13
C LYS A 81 10.77 12.48 5.61
N SER A 82 9.70 12.58 4.84
CA SER A 82 9.72 12.44 3.38
C SER A 82 10.30 13.67 2.67
N GLU A 83 10.36 14.83 3.35
CA GLU A 83 11.05 16.03 2.85
C GLU A 83 12.55 15.82 2.66
N ASP A 84 13.18 15.03 3.52
CA ASP A 84 14.58 14.62 3.38
C ASP A 84 14.78 13.34 4.19
N THR A 85 14.86 12.21 3.50
CA THR A 85 14.95 10.90 4.17
C THR A 85 16.27 10.70 4.90
N ARG A 86 17.29 11.57 4.68
CA ARG A 86 18.57 11.58 5.38
C ARG A 86 18.55 12.49 6.61
N ALA A 87 17.58 13.39 6.73
CA ALA A 87 17.52 14.36 7.82
C ALA A 87 17.12 13.69 9.14
N ALA A 88 18.02 13.73 10.12
CA ALA A 88 17.82 13.14 11.44
C ALA A 88 16.57 13.68 12.17
N ALA A 89 16.19 14.94 11.93
CA ALA A 89 15.01 15.55 12.56
C ALA A 89 13.71 14.83 12.18
N GLY A 90 13.44 14.69 10.88
CA GLY A 90 12.25 14.00 10.37
C GLY A 90 12.24 12.50 10.73
N GLN A 91 13.39 11.84 10.65
CA GLN A 91 13.54 10.45 11.09
C GLN A 91 13.17 10.25 12.57
N LYS A 92 13.67 11.13 13.46
CA LYS A 92 13.38 11.08 14.90
C LYS A 92 11.90 11.32 15.19
N MET A 93 11.28 12.30 14.52
CA MET A 93 9.84 12.56 14.67
C MET A 93 9.00 11.35 14.28
N HIS A 94 9.27 10.76 13.11
CA HIS A 94 8.57 9.58 12.62
C HIS A 94 8.77 8.37 13.55
N ALA A 95 10.01 8.10 13.99
CA ALA A 95 10.29 7.00 14.91
C ALA A 95 9.56 7.18 16.26
N LEU A 96 9.50 8.42 16.77
CA LEU A 96 8.82 8.73 18.02
C LEU A 96 7.31 8.47 17.94
N ILE A 97 6.63 8.98 16.91
CA ILE A 97 5.18 8.76 16.77
C ILE A 97 4.85 7.32 16.41
N TYR A 98 5.67 6.65 15.58
CA TYR A 98 5.51 5.23 15.28
C TYR A 98 5.58 4.37 16.55
N GLY A 99 6.54 4.62 17.44
CA GLY A 99 6.62 3.92 18.71
C GLY A 99 5.41 4.18 19.64
N LYS A 100 4.82 5.38 19.59
CA LYS A 100 3.57 5.68 20.32
C LYS A 100 2.36 4.98 19.71
N TYR A 101 2.26 4.97 18.38
CA TYR A 101 1.21 4.26 17.63
C TYR A 101 1.20 2.77 18.00
N VAL A 102 2.35 2.09 17.91
CA VAL A 102 2.46 0.66 18.25
C VAL A 102 2.01 0.38 19.69
N ARG A 103 2.40 1.23 20.65
CA ARG A 103 1.95 1.09 22.04
C ARG A 103 0.44 1.29 22.20
N ALA A 104 -0.13 2.28 21.52
CA ALA A 104 -1.58 2.52 21.54
C ALA A 104 -2.35 1.33 20.96
N MET A 105 -1.91 0.79 19.82
CA MET A 105 -2.52 -0.41 19.22
C MET A 105 -2.47 -1.60 20.17
N ALA A 106 -1.30 -1.87 20.76
CA ALA A 106 -1.15 -2.95 21.72
C ALA A 106 -2.06 -2.76 22.95
N ARG A 107 -2.15 -1.54 23.48
CA ARG A 107 -2.95 -1.21 24.67
C ARG A 107 -4.46 -1.37 24.43
N LEU A 108 -4.93 -1.13 23.21
CA LEU A 108 -6.35 -1.19 22.84
C LEU A 108 -6.77 -2.48 22.14
N SER A 109 -5.81 -3.39 21.88
CA SER A 109 -6.04 -4.68 21.21
C SER A 109 -7.06 -5.59 21.91
N PHE A 110 -7.35 -5.37 23.20
CA PHE A 110 -8.34 -6.14 23.94
C PHE A 110 -9.77 -5.99 23.38
N ALA A 111 -10.10 -4.83 22.81
CA ALA A 111 -11.49 -4.45 22.60
C ALA A 111 -12.19 -5.31 21.53
N LYS A 112 -11.48 -5.61 20.43
CA LYS A 112 -12.00 -6.51 19.37
C LYS A 112 -12.28 -7.90 19.94
N ALA A 113 -11.32 -8.49 20.64
CA ALA A 113 -11.47 -9.82 21.25
C ALA A 113 -12.59 -9.84 22.30
N GLU A 114 -12.72 -8.79 23.10
CA GLU A 114 -13.77 -8.67 24.10
C GLU A 114 -15.17 -8.60 23.47
N ILE A 115 -15.37 -7.79 22.43
CA ILE A 115 -16.65 -7.70 21.70
C ILE A 115 -16.98 -9.04 21.03
N LEU A 116 -16.01 -9.67 20.37
CA LEU A 116 -16.20 -10.97 19.69
C LEU A 116 -16.47 -12.12 20.68
N SER A 117 -16.07 -11.97 21.95
CA SER A 117 -16.35 -12.95 23.01
C SER A 117 -17.81 -12.97 23.47
N LEU A 118 -18.60 -11.94 23.15
CA LEU A 118 -20.03 -11.90 23.47
C LEU A 118 -20.81 -12.99 22.72
N GLU A 119 -21.84 -13.57 23.36
CA GLU A 119 -22.76 -14.52 22.71
C GLU A 119 -23.34 -13.93 21.41
N GLU A 120 -23.51 -14.76 20.38
CA GLU A 120 -23.90 -14.30 19.04
C GLU A 120 -25.24 -13.57 19.06
N GLU A 121 -26.24 -14.09 19.77
CA GLU A 121 -27.55 -13.46 19.90
C GLU A 121 -27.45 -12.08 20.55
N LYS A 122 -26.54 -11.93 21.51
CA LYS A 122 -26.30 -10.65 22.18
C LYS A 122 -25.59 -9.67 21.25
N LEU A 123 -24.58 -10.12 20.51
CA LEU A 123 -23.88 -9.27 19.55
C LEU A 123 -24.83 -8.80 18.44
N ARG A 124 -25.70 -9.69 17.92
CA ARG A 124 -26.76 -9.33 16.96
C ARG A 124 -27.69 -8.25 17.52
N ALA A 125 -28.10 -8.36 18.77
CA ALA A 125 -28.94 -7.33 19.41
C ALA A 125 -28.20 -5.99 19.56
N ILE A 126 -26.90 -6.01 19.89
CA ILE A 126 -26.06 -4.81 20.02
C ILE A 126 -25.89 -4.12 18.66
N VAL A 127 -25.64 -4.87 17.58
CA VAL A 127 -25.51 -4.34 16.20
C VAL A 127 -26.75 -3.55 15.79
N GLU A 128 -27.94 -4.00 16.21
CA GLU A 128 -29.20 -3.34 15.91
C GLU A 128 -29.56 -2.17 16.82
N ASP A 129 -28.80 -1.93 17.89
CA ASP A 129 -29.09 -0.89 18.86
C ASP A 129 -28.94 0.52 18.24
N PRO A 130 -29.95 1.40 18.36
CA PRO A 130 -29.88 2.77 17.84
C PRO A 130 -28.69 3.59 18.36
N ALA A 131 -28.16 3.27 19.54
CA ALA A 131 -26.98 3.93 20.10
C ALA A 131 -25.72 3.71 19.24
N LEU A 132 -25.67 2.63 18.45
CA LEU A 132 -24.55 2.29 17.58
C LEU A 132 -24.82 2.60 16.10
N ALA A 133 -25.84 3.40 15.78
CA ALA A 133 -26.18 3.74 14.39
C ALA A 133 -24.99 4.29 13.59
N ASP A 134 -24.13 5.12 14.21
CA ASP A 134 -22.93 5.69 13.58
C ASP A 134 -21.81 4.65 13.37
N TYR A 135 -21.83 3.56 14.15
CA TYR A 135 -20.82 2.50 14.14
C TYR A 135 -21.38 1.15 13.63
N ARG A 136 -22.57 1.17 13.02
CA ARG A 136 -23.28 -0.05 12.62
C ARG A 136 -22.45 -0.93 11.70
N GLN A 137 -21.82 -0.35 10.68
CA GLN A 137 -20.99 -1.11 9.73
C GLN A 137 -19.84 -1.82 10.46
N ALA A 138 -19.11 -1.13 11.34
CA ALA A 138 -18.02 -1.74 12.09
C ALA A 138 -18.51 -2.90 12.98
N MET A 139 -19.72 -2.78 13.54
CA MET A 139 -20.33 -3.85 14.33
C MET A 139 -20.83 -5.01 13.47
N GLU A 140 -21.35 -4.76 12.26
CA GLU A 140 -21.70 -5.77 11.28
C GLU A 140 -20.46 -6.55 10.84
N ASP A 141 -19.35 -5.85 10.55
CA ASP A 141 -18.07 -6.47 10.19
C ASP A 141 -17.58 -7.40 11.31
N LEU A 142 -17.62 -6.96 12.58
CA LEU A 142 -17.28 -7.81 13.73
C LEU A 142 -18.22 -9.02 13.88
N LEU A 143 -19.51 -8.84 13.62
CA LEU A 143 -20.47 -9.94 13.68
C LEU A 143 -20.18 -11.00 12.60
N GLU A 144 -19.83 -10.58 11.38
CA GLU A 144 -19.41 -11.49 10.31
C GLU A 144 -18.13 -12.25 10.69
N GLU A 145 -17.14 -11.53 11.20
CA GLU A 145 -15.87 -12.09 11.67
C GLU A 145 -16.03 -13.09 12.82
N LYS A 146 -17.07 -12.98 13.66
CA LYS A 146 -17.30 -13.88 14.81
C LYS A 146 -17.35 -15.35 14.38
N SER A 147 -17.97 -15.64 13.25
CA SER A 147 -18.07 -17.01 12.71
C SER A 147 -16.73 -17.60 12.24
N HIS A 148 -15.73 -16.72 12.08
CA HIS A 148 -14.38 -17.01 11.60
C HIS A 148 -13.29 -16.76 12.65
N THR A 149 -13.69 -16.36 13.85
CA THR A 149 -12.83 -16.11 15.01
C THR A 149 -12.73 -17.38 15.86
N LEU A 150 -11.52 -17.76 16.23
CA LEU A 150 -11.26 -18.96 17.01
C LEU A 150 -11.39 -18.68 18.51
N SER A 151 -11.23 -19.72 19.34
CA SER A 151 -11.13 -19.48 20.79
C SER A 151 -9.89 -18.63 21.12
N ALA A 152 -9.89 -17.94 22.25
CA ALA A 152 -8.76 -17.11 22.68
C ALA A 152 -7.42 -17.88 22.65
N ASP A 153 -7.38 -19.10 23.21
CA ASP A 153 -6.19 -19.96 23.20
C ASP A 153 -5.74 -20.33 21.78
N GLN A 154 -6.69 -20.53 20.85
CA GLN A 154 -6.38 -20.85 19.46
C GLN A 154 -5.87 -19.64 18.68
N GLU A 155 -6.44 -18.46 18.91
CA GLU A 155 -5.96 -17.19 18.33
C GLU A 155 -4.56 -16.87 18.83
N GLU A 156 -4.30 -17.02 20.13
CA GLU A 156 -2.97 -16.84 20.71
C GLU A 156 -1.97 -17.82 20.11
N LEU A 157 -2.34 -19.09 19.99
CA LEU A 157 -1.50 -20.11 19.37
C LEU A 157 -1.17 -19.75 17.91
N LEU A 158 -2.16 -19.36 17.11
CA LEU A 158 -1.94 -18.94 15.72
C LEU A 158 -1.03 -17.71 15.64
N ALA A 159 -1.19 -16.74 16.53
CA ALA A 159 -0.36 -15.55 16.59
C ALA A 159 1.10 -15.89 16.89
N GLN A 160 1.36 -16.83 17.81
CA GLN A 160 2.72 -17.32 18.12
C GLN A 160 3.39 -18.02 16.92
N TYR A 161 2.62 -18.65 16.03
CA TYR A 161 3.14 -19.24 14.78
C TYR A 161 3.24 -18.26 13.61
N GLY A 162 2.88 -16.97 13.80
CA GLY A 162 2.85 -15.97 12.74
C GLY A 162 4.18 -15.83 11.98
N GLU A 163 5.31 -15.83 12.69
CA GLU A 163 6.65 -15.78 12.07
C GLU A 163 6.93 -17.01 11.20
N ALA A 164 6.62 -18.21 11.70
CA ALA A 164 6.79 -19.45 10.95
C ALA A 164 5.89 -19.50 9.70
N PHE A 165 4.66 -18.98 9.79
CA PHE A 165 3.73 -18.88 8.67
C PHE A 165 4.16 -17.82 7.63
N GLY A 166 4.82 -16.75 8.07
CA GLY A 166 5.38 -15.70 7.20
C GLY A 166 6.72 -16.08 6.55
N ALA A 167 7.45 -17.06 7.09
CA ALA A 167 8.78 -17.44 6.63
C ALA A 167 8.91 -17.70 5.11
N PRO A 168 7.94 -18.35 4.41
CA PRO A 168 8.06 -18.58 2.97
C PRO A 168 8.21 -17.29 2.14
N ALA A 169 7.54 -16.20 2.54
CA ALA A 169 7.65 -14.90 1.87
C ALA A 169 9.06 -14.34 2.06
N ASN A 170 9.52 -14.23 3.32
CA ASN A 170 10.85 -13.72 3.67
C ASN A 170 11.98 -14.51 2.97
N ILE A 171 11.86 -15.84 2.92
CA ILE A 171 12.84 -16.70 2.24
C ILE A 171 12.88 -16.39 0.74
N SER A 172 11.71 -16.25 0.10
CA SER A 172 11.65 -15.95 -1.34
C SER A 172 12.17 -14.54 -1.65
N GLU A 173 11.85 -13.54 -0.81
CA GLU A 173 12.33 -12.17 -0.96
C GLU A 173 13.85 -12.10 -0.80
N ASN A 174 14.41 -12.68 0.26
CA ASN A 174 15.87 -12.71 0.46
C ASN A 174 16.59 -13.39 -0.70
N LEU A 175 16.05 -14.51 -1.21
CA LEU A 175 16.61 -15.17 -2.39
C LEU A 175 16.61 -14.23 -3.60
N MET A 176 15.46 -13.61 -3.92
CA MET A 176 15.31 -12.78 -5.11
C MET A 176 16.08 -11.46 -5.05
N ASP A 177 16.16 -10.85 -3.87
CA ASP A 177 16.70 -9.50 -3.69
C ASP A 177 18.17 -9.47 -3.27
N ALA A 178 18.66 -10.52 -2.59
CA ALA A 178 20.03 -10.55 -2.06
C ALA A 178 20.92 -11.64 -2.67
N ASP A 179 20.42 -12.87 -2.79
CA ASP A 179 21.28 -14.02 -3.11
C ASP A 179 21.35 -14.35 -4.60
N MET A 180 20.31 -14.05 -5.37
CA MET A 180 20.28 -14.33 -6.82
C MET A 180 21.27 -13.45 -7.58
N VAL A 181 22.14 -14.10 -8.34
CA VAL A 181 23.11 -13.44 -9.22
C VAL A 181 22.72 -13.64 -10.68
N PHE A 182 22.85 -12.58 -11.47
CA PHE A 182 22.53 -12.59 -12.89
C PHE A 182 23.78 -12.28 -13.71
N GLU A 183 23.86 -12.84 -14.91
CA GLU A 183 24.92 -12.52 -15.87
C GLU A 183 24.68 -11.13 -16.47
N ASP A 184 25.76 -10.42 -16.81
CA ASP A 184 25.62 -9.13 -17.51
C ASP A 184 24.96 -9.30 -18.87
N ALA A 185 24.06 -8.38 -19.22
CA ALA A 185 23.45 -8.30 -20.53
C ALA A 185 24.32 -7.44 -21.46
N VAL A 186 24.79 -8.01 -22.57
CA VAL A 186 25.61 -7.29 -23.54
C VAL A 186 24.73 -6.62 -24.59
N ASP A 187 24.97 -5.35 -24.88
CA ASP A 187 24.26 -4.60 -25.93
C ASP A 187 24.88 -4.81 -27.32
N ALA A 188 24.25 -4.25 -28.36
CA ALA A 188 24.73 -4.34 -29.74
C ALA A 188 26.09 -3.67 -29.98
N ALA A 189 26.54 -2.79 -29.08
CA ALA A 189 27.86 -2.16 -29.12
C ALA A 189 28.93 -2.98 -28.36
N GLY A 190 28.57 -4.14 -27.80
CA GLY A 190 29.47 -4.99 -27.02
C GLY A 190 29.69 -4.51 -25.58
N LYS A 191 28.89 -3.55 -25.10
CA LYS A 191 29.01 -3.04 -23.73
C LYS A 191 28.18 -3.91 -22.77
N PRO A 192 28.76 -4.36 -21.64
CA PRO A 192 28.03 -5.08 -20.62
C PRO A 192 27.16 -4.15 -19.77
N HIS A 193 25.97 -4.63 -19.40
CA HIS A 193 25.02 -3.97 -18.51
C HIS A 193 24.62 -4.93 -17.40
N GLN A 194 24.82 -4.52 -16.14
CA GLN A 194 24.46 -5.32 -14.99
C GLN A 194 22.96 -5.60 -14.92
N VAL A 195 22.59 -6.86 -14.76
CA VAL A 195 21.20 -7.31 -14.60
C VAL A 195 20.87 -7.49 -13.12
N SER A 196 19.75 -6.92 -12.71
CA SER A 196 19.11 -7.12 -11.41
C SER A 196 17.60 -6.96 -11.58
N GLY A 197 16.80 -7.29 -10.55
CA GLY A 197 15.35 -7.05 -10.59
C GLY A 197 15.00 -5.58 -10.87
N SER A 198 15.77 -4.63 -10.32
CA SER A 198 15.57 -3.20 -10.54
C SER A 198 16.07 -2.72 -11.90
N SER A 199 17.23 -3.19 -12.37
CA SER A 199 17.78 -2.76 -13.66
C SER A 199 17.00 -3.34 -14.85
N TYR A 200 16.40 -4.52 -14.68
CA TYR A 200 15.70 -5.25 -15.74
C TYR A 200 14.54 -4.44 -16.36
N ILE A 201 13.76 -3.69 -15.58
CA ILE A 201 12.65 -2.86 -16.11
C ILE A 201 13.14 -1.85 -17.17
N ARG A 202 14.29 -1.24 -16.91
CA ARG A 202 14.93 -0.31 -17.85
C ARG A 202 15.49 -1.06 -19.06
N LEU A 203 16.20 -2.17 -18.83
CA LEU A 203 16.83 -2.97 -19.88
C LEU A 203 15.79 -3.56 -20.87
N GLN A 204 14.67 -4.10 -20.37
CA GLN A 204 13.59 -4.66 -21.21
C GLN A 204 12.85 -3.59 -22.03
N SER A 205 13.01 -2.31 -21.69
CA SER A 205 12.40 -1.18 -22.39
C SER A 205 13.37 -0.50 -23.36
N SER A 206 14.59 -1.04 -23.52
CA SER A 206 15.58 -0.51 -24.46
C SER A 206 15.11 -0.61 -25.91
N ALA A 207 15.49 0.37 -26.74
CA ALA A 207 15.35 0.26 -28.20
C ALA A 207 16.22 -0.87 -28.79
N ASP A 208 17.36 -1.18 -28.13
CA ASP A 208 18.25 -2.26 -28.52
C ASP A 208 17.65 -3.63 -28.20
N ARG A 209 17.28 -4.38 -29.25
CA ARG A 209 16.70 -5.72 -29.13
C ARG A 209 17.66 -6.77 -28.58
N LEU A 210 18.96 -6.68 -28.90
CA LEU A 210 19.94 -7.62 -28.38
C LEU A 210 20.08 -7.45 -26.87
N LEU A 211 20.14 -6.20 -26.39
CA LEU A 211 20.16 -5.90 -24.96
C LEU A 211 18.92 -6.46 -24.25
N ARG A 212 17.72 -6.26 -24.81
CA ARG A 212 16.47 -6.81 -24.24
C ARG A 212 16.51 -8.33 -24.13
N LYS A 213 16.92 -9.02 -25.20
CA LYS A 213 17.01 -10.47 -25.23
C LYS A 213 18.02 -10.99 -24.21
N ASN A 214 19.23 -10.42 -24.18
CA ASN A 214 20.28 -10.85 -23.27
C ASN A 214 19.89 -10.61 -21.80
N ALA A 215 19.22 -9.49 -21.50
CA ALA A 215 18.69 -9.23 -20.16
C ALA A 215 17.59 -10.22 -19.77
N PHE A 216 16.69 -10.55 -20.69
CA PHE A 216 15.64 -11.56 -20.47
C PHE A 216 16.26 -12.95 -20.20
N ASP A 217 17.17 -13.40 -21.06
CA ASP A 217 17.80 -14.71 -20.93
C ASP A 217 18.59 -14.81 -19.62
N SER A 218 19.35 -13.77 -19.25
CA SER A 218 20.09 -13.70 -17.98
C SER A 218 19.16 -13.79 -16.77
N LEU A 219 18.11 -12.95 -16.73
CA LEU A 219 17.16 -12.92 -15.61
C LEU A 219 16.49 -14.29 -15.42
N TYR A 220 15.87 -14.82 -16.47
CA TYR A 220 15.11 -16.06 -16.36
C TYR A 220 16.00 -17.31 -16.21
N LYS A 221 17.26 -17.27 -16.64
CA LYS A 221 18.26 -18.29 -16.29
C LYS A 221 18.50 -18.33 -14.79
N GLY A 222 18.68 -17.16 -14.15
CA GLY A 222 18.80 -17.06 -12.69
C GLY A 222 17.58 -17.67 -11.98
N TYR A 223 16.36 -17.26 -12.35
CA TYR A 223 15.13 -17.86 -11.77
C TYR A 223 15.05 -19.37 -12.00
N ARG A 224 15.44 -19.85 -13.19
CA ARG A 224 15.39 -21.27 -13.53
C ARG A 224 16.37 -22.09 -12.69
N GLN A 225 17.54 -21.55 -12.34
CA GLN A 225 18.52 -22.21 -11.47
C GLN A 225 17.99 -22.45 -10.05
N HIS A 226 17.04 -21.63 -9.60
CA HIS A 226 16.42 -21.73 -8.27
C HIS A 226 14.96 -22.21 -8.30
N ILE A 227 14.52 -22.82 -9.41
CA ILE A 227 13.11 -23.16 -9.63
C ILE A 227 12.52 -24.07 -8.54
N ASN A 228 13.32 -25.00 -8.00
CA ASN A 228 12.86 -25.92 -6.94
C ASN A 228 12.62 -25.19 -5.62
N THR A 229 13.52 -24.27 -5.25
CA THR A 229 13.38 -23.44 -4.04
C THR A 229 12.15 -22.56 -4.15
N LEU A 230 12.00 -21.85 -5.26
CA LEU A 230 10.85 -20.98 -5.51
C LEU A 230 9.52 -21.75 -5.56
N ALA A 231 9.51 -22.94 -6.17
CA ALA A 231 8.33 -23.80 -6.19
C ALA A 231 7.96 -24.27 -4.77
N SER A 232 8.95 -24.65 -3.96
CA SER A 232 8.73 -25.11 -2.59
C SER A 232 8.24 -23.99 -1.67
N THR A 233 8.83 -22.79 -1.75
CA THR A 233 8.39 -21.62 -0.97
C THR A 233 6.98 -21.21 -1.37
N TYR A 234 6.68 -21.11 -2.67
CA TYR A 234 5.34 -20.80 -3.16
C TYR A 234 4.30 -21.84 -2.74
N ALA A 235 4.60 -23.13 -2.91
CA ALA A 235 3.69 -24.21 -2.50
C ALA A 235 3.41 -24.17 -0.99
N THR A 236 4.42 -23.82 -0.18
CA THR A 236 4.26 -23.67 1.27
C THR A 236 3.38 -22.47 1.59
N ALA A 237 3.60 -21.32 0.96
CA ALA A 237 2.76 -20.13 1.13
C ALA A 237 1.28 -20.41 0.79
N VAL A 238 1.02 -21.15 -0.30
CA VAL A 238 -0.34 -21.57 -0.67
C VAL A 238 -0.94 -22.51 0.38
N ARG A 239 -0.18 -23.49 0.89
CA ARG A 239 -0.65 -24.41 1.93
C ARG A 239 -0.94 -23.69 3.24
N THR A 240 -0.11 -22.71 3.62
CA THR A 240 -0.36 -21.84 4.77
C THR A 240 -1.70 -21.12 4.60
N ALA A 241 -1.90 -20.42 3.47
CA ALA A 241 -3.15 -19.71 3.20
C ALA A 241 -4.39 -20.63 3.23
N VAL A 242 -4.31 -21.83 2.63
CA VAL A 242 -5.41 -22.81 2.66
C VAL A 242 -5.67 -23.33 4.08
N THR A 243 -4.62 -23.60 4.84
CA THR A 243 -4.74 -24.11 6.21
C THR A 243 -5.33 -23.05 7.12
N THR A 244 -4.83 -21.80 7.06
CA THR A 244 -5.35 -20.65 7.81
C THR A 244 -6.84 -20.43 7.53
N ALA A 245 -7.23 -20.44 6.26
CA ALA A 245 -8.64 -20.31 5.87
C ALA A 245 -9.49 -21.44 6.44
N ARG A 246 -9.03 -22.69 6.34
CA ARG A 246 -9.76 -23.86 6.86
C ARG A 246 -9.90 -23.83 8.38
N VAL A 247 -8.86 -23.48 9.13
CA VAL A 247 -8.96 -23.42 10.61
C VAL A 247 -9.90 -22.31 11.04
N ARG A 248 -9.96 -21.20 10.29
CA ARG A 248 -10.94 -20.10 10.47
C ARG A 248 -12.29 -20.36 9.79
N HIS A 249 -12.62 -21.60 9.48
CA HIS A 249 -13.94 -22.01 8.94
C HIS A 249 -14.32 -21.42 7.58
N TYR A 250 -13.37 -20.91 6.80
CA TYR A 250 -13.62 -20.47 5.43
C TYR A 250 -13.62 -21.62 4.43
N ALA A 251 -14.51 -21.54 3.43
CA ALA A 251 -14.57 -22.52 2.34
C ALA A 251 -13.30 -22.52 1.45
N SER A 252 -12.57 -21.40 1.38
CA SER A 252 -11.32 -21.28 0.64
C SER A 252 -10.48 -20.10 1.12
N SER A 253 -9.17 -20.12 0.86
CA SER A 253 -8.30 -18.96 1.08
C SER A 253 -8.70 -17.73 0.28
N ARG A 254 -9.31 -17.94 -0.90
CA ARG A 254 -9.87 -16.85 -1.70
C ARG A 254 -11.04 -16.18 -0.99
N ARG A 255 -11.99 -16.96 -0.43
CA ARG A 255 -13.13 -16.41 0.31
C ARG A 255 -12.65 -15.60 1.50
N MET A 256 -11.73 -16.16 2.29
CA MET A 256 -11.10 -15.46 3.42
C MET A 256 -10.47 -14.12 3.00
N ALA A 257 -9.73 -14.08 1.89
CA ALA A 257 -9.08 -12.85 1.41
C ALA A 257 -10.08 -11.80 0.89
N MET A 258 -11.25 -12.23 0.41
CA MET A 258 -12.29 -11.36 -0.14
C MET A 258 -13.26 -10.82 0.89
N GLU A 259 -13.49 -11.57 1.98
CA GLU A 259 -14.43 -11.24 3.05
C GLU A 259 -14.11 -9.90 3.69
N ALA A 260 -12.83 -9.64 3.99
CA ALA A 260 -12.37 -8.38 4.59
C ALA A 260 -12.71 -7.11 3.77
N ASN A 261 -13.13 -7.25 2.51
CA ASN A 261 -13.57 -6.14 1.66
C ASN A 261 -15.00 -6.33 1.12
N HIS A 262 -15.77 -7.25 1.72
CA HIS A 262 -17.12 -7.61 1.30
C HIS A 262 -17.23 -7.96 -0.20
N ILE A 263 -16.18 -8.55 -0.78
CA ILE A 263 -16.14 -8.88 -2.21
C ILE A 263 -16.85 -10.22 -2.42
N PRO A 264 -17.95 -10.27 -3.20
CA PRO A 264 -18.58 -11.53 -3.54
C PRO A 264 -17.70 -12.36 -4.48
N ASP A 265 -17.68 -13.69 -4.30
CA ASP A 265 -16.92 -14.63 -5.14
C ASP A 265 -17.19 -14.43 -6.64
N GLN A 266 -18.41 -14.03 -7.01
CA GLN A 266 -18.82 -13.80 -8.40
C GLN A 266 -18.04 -12.65 -9.05
N VAL A 267 -17.62 -11.61 -8.31
CA VAL A 267 -16.84 -10.49 -8.86
C VAL A 267 -15.51 -10.98 -9.41
N TYR A 268 -14.84 -11.88 -8.69
CA TYR A 268 -13.58 -12.46 -9.13
C TYR A 268 -13.74 -13.36 -10.36
N GLN A 269 -14.77 -14.20 -10.36
CA GLN A 269 -15.05 -15.07 -11.51
C GLN A 269 -15.44 -14.26 -12.76
N ASN A 270 -16.30 -13.25 -12.60
CA ASN A 270 -16.70 -12.35 -13.68
C ASN A 270 -15.50 -11.64 -14.30
N LEU A 271 -14.53 -11.22 -13.49
CA LEU A 271 -13.30 -10.61 -13.99
C LEU A 271 -12.51 -11.59 -14.87
N ILE A 272 -12.30 -12.82 -14.40
CA ILE A 272 -11.56 -13.85 -15.16
C ILE A 272 -12.27 -14.16 -16.48
N GLU A 273 -13.58 -14.36 -16.44
CA GLU A 273 -14.39 -14.65 -17.62
C GLU A 273 -14.39 -13.49 -18.61
N ALA A 274 -14.58 -12.26 -18.12
CA ALA A 274 -14.56 -11.06 -18.95
C ALA A 274 -13.21 -10.86 -19.62
N VAL A 275 -12.09 -11.03 -18.90
CA VAL A 275 -10.74 -10.93 -19.46
C VAL A 275 -10.53 -12.00 -20.52
N ARG A 276 -10.85 -13.27 -20.21
CA ARG A 276 -10.72 -14.40 -21.17
C ARG A 276 -11.50 -14.16 -22.45
N ARG A 277 -12.74 -13.68 -22.36
CA ARG A 277 -13.59 -13.35 -23.51
C ARG A 277 -13.01 -12.25 -24.39
N HIS A 278 -12.25 -11.32 -23.81
CA HIS A 278 -11.65 -10.18 -24.53
C HIS A 278 -10.17 -10.38 -24.88
N MET A 279 -9.59 -11.57 -24.65
CA MET A 279 -8.23 -11.92 -25.10
C MET A 279 -7.97 -11.66 -26.59
N PRO A 280 -8.95 -11.78 -27.52
CA PRO A 280 -8.73 -11.39 -28.92
C PRO A 280 -8.25 -9.94 -29.11
N ALA A 281 -8.67 -9.00 -28.26
CA ALA A 281 -8.19 -7.62 -28.31
C ALA A 281 -6.69 -7.52 -27.93
N MET A 282 -6.27 -8.30 -26.93
CA MET A 282 -4.86 -8.40 -26.54
C MET A 282 -4.03 -9.06 -27.65
N TYR A 283 -4.51 -10.14 -28.28
CA TYR A 283 -3.84 -10.77 -29.42
C TYR A 283 -3.70 -9.81 -30.60
N ARG A 284 -4.74 -9.01 -30.90
CA ARG A 284 -4.67 -7.97 -31.92
C ARG A 284 -3.62 -6.91 -31.60
N TYR A 285 -3.48 -6.52 -30.33
CA TYR A 285 -2.44 -5.57 -29.89
C TYR A 285 -1.03 -6.15 -30.04
N VAL A 286 -0.81 -7.41 -29.65
CA VAL A 286 0.49 -8.09 -29.84
C VAL A 286 0.83 -8.21 -31.33
N ALA A 287 -0.13 -8.56 -32.19
CA ALA A 287 0.06 -8.59 -33.64
C ALA A 287 0.37 -7.21 -34.24
N LEU A 288 -0.25 -6.15 -33.70
CA LEU A 288 0.08 -4.77 -34.08
C LEU A 288 1.53 -4.43 -33.68
N ARG A 289 1.94 -4.75 -32.45
CA ARG A 289 3.34 -4.55 -32.00
C ARG A 289 4.34 -5.24 -32.93
N LYS A 290 4.10 -6.51 -33.26
CA LYS A 290 4.94 -7.28 -34.20
C LYS A 290 5.13 -6.54 -35.52
N ARG A 291 4.04 -6.04 -36.12
CA ARG A 291 4.08 -5.29 -37.38
C ARG A 291 4.84 -3.96 -37.26
N LEU A 292 4.57 -3.18 -36.20
CA LEU A 292 5.22 -1.88 -35.99
C LEU A 292 6.72 -2.00 -35.73
N LEU A 293 7.14 -3.07 -35.04
CA LEU A 293 8.55 -3.35 -34.78
C LEU A 293 9.27 -4.05 -35.95
N GLY A 294 8.55 -4.39 -37.04
CA GLY A 294 9.13 -5.06 -38.21
C GLY A 294 9.68 -6.46 -37.92
N LEU A 295 9.08 -7.20 -36.98
CA LEU A 295 9.57 -8.50 -36.52
C LEU A 295 8.88 -9.68 -37.21
N GLU A 296 9.65 -10.70 -37.60
CA GLU A 296 9.13 -11.99 -38.08
C GLU A 296 8.51 -12.82 -36.95
N GLU A 297 9.09 -12.78 -35.77
CA GLU A 297 8.58 -13.37 -34.53
C GLU A 297 8.70 -12.38 -33.38
N LEU A 298 7.66 -12.32 -32.55
CA LEU A 298 7.61 -11.48 -31.37
C LEU A 298 7.75 -12.38 -30.14
N HIS A 299 8.77 -12.14 -29.34
CA HIS A 299 9.01 -12.85 -28.09
C HIS A 299 8.65 -11.99 -26.88
N TYR A 300 8.67 -12.58 -25.68
CA TYR A 300 8.39 -11.85 -24.44
C TYR A 300 9.26 -10.60 -24.25
N TYR A 301 10.54 -10.67 -24.62
CA TYR A 301 11.48 -9.54 -24.55
C TYR A 301 11.20 -8.42 -25.58
N ASP A 302 10.18 -8.55 -26.43
CA ASP A 302 9.75 -7.50 -27.36
C ASP A 302 8.48 -6.75 -26.86
N LEU A 303 7.84 -7.22 -25.78
CA LEU A 303 6.56 -6.69 -25.29
C LEU A 303 6.63 -5.29 -24.67
N TYR A 304 7.81 -4.88 -24.19
CA TYR A 304 8.05 -3.57 -23.57
C TYR A 304 8.90 -2.64 -24.44
N ALA A 305 9.28 -3.10 -25.63
CA ALA A 305 9.99 -2.26 -26.58
C ALA A 305 9.16 -1.00 -26.92
N PRO A 306 9.80 0.17 -27.05
CA PRO A 306 9.13 1.38 -27.49
C PRO A 306 8.60 1.19 -28.92
N LEU A 307 7.30 1.41 -29.11
CA LEU A 307 6.63 1.25 -30.43
C LEU A 307 6.79 2.46 -31.34
N VAL A 308 7.04 3.60 -30.72
CA VAL A 308 7.34 4.88 -31.37
C VAL A 308 8.63 5.36 -30.74
N GLY A 309 9.46 6.11 -31.49
CA GLY A 309 10.67 6.70 -30.94
C GLY A 309 10.39 7.54 -29.69
N GLU A 310 11.42 7.81 -28.90
CA GLU A 310 11.27 8.69 -27.74
C GLU A 310 10.67 10.04 -28.16
N SER A 311 9.59 10.45 -27.50
CA SER A 311 9.08 11.80 -27.64
C SER A 311 10.10 12.76 -27.04
N ALA A 312 10.75 13.57 -27.89
CA ALA A 312 11.69 14.60 -27.46
C ALA A 312 11.03 15.77 -26.69
N GLN A 313 9.73 15.66 -26.38
CA GLN A 313 8.95 16.73 -25.81
C GLN A 313 9.11 16.77 -24.28
N SER A 314 9.79 17.80 -23.78
CA SER A 314 9.85 18.12 -22.35
C SER A 314 8.78 19.15 -22.00
N TYR A 315 8.26 19.07 -20.78
CA TYR A 315 7.30 20.02 -20.24
C TYR A 315 7.82 20.58 -18.93
N THR A 316 7.67 21.89 -18.73
CA THR A 316 7.87 22.50 -17.41
C THR A 316 6.75 22.09 -16.47
N TYR A 317 6.98 22.21 -15.16
CA TYR A 317 5.94 21.94 -14.16
C TYR A 317 4.65 22.75 -14.43
N GLU A 318 4.77 24.03 -14.76
CA GLU A 318 3.61 24.88 -15.06
C GLU A 318 2.86 24.45 -16.32
N GLN A 319 3.57 23.96 -17.35
CA GLN A 319 2.93 23.40 -18.54
C GLN A 319 2.18 22.12 -18.20
N ALA A 320 2.81 21.21 -17.44
CA ALA A 320 2.18 19.97 -17.00
C ALA A 320 0.95 20.25 -16.12
N ARG A 321 1.07 21.14 -15.14
CA ARG A 321 -0.03 21.59 -14.27
C ARG A 321 -1.18 22.16 -15.08
N ARG A 322 -0.91 23.06 -16.03
CA ARG A 322 -1.93 23.62 -16.90
C ARG A 322 -2.62 22.55 -17.75
N MET A 323 -1.86 21.62 -18.32
CA MET A 323 -2.42 20.52 -19.12
C MET A 323 -3.35 19.64 -18.30
N VAL A 324 -2.96 19.28 -17.07
CA VAL A 324 -3.80 18.49 -16.14
C VAL A 324 -5.09 19.26 -15.81
N LEU A 325 -4.98 20.52 -15.38
CA LEU A 325 -6.13 21.35 -15.02
C LEU A 325 -7.07 21.60 -16.21
N THR A 326 -6.54 21.83 -17.41
CA THR A 326 -7.37 22.03 -18.59
C THR A 326 -8.15 20.75 -18.94
N ARG A 327 -7.52 19.57 -18.80
CA ARG A 327 -8.17 18.28 -19.09
C ARG A 327 -9.12 17.80 -18.00
N SER A 328 -8.96 18.23 -16.74
CA SER A 328 -9.85 17.88 -15.62
C SER A 328 -11.14 18.73 -15.56
N ARG A 329 -11.18 19.90 -16.22
CA ARG A 329 -12.36 20.79 -16.25
C ARG A 329 -13.70 20.13 -16.62
N PRO A 330 -13.79 19.15 -17.55
CA PRO A 330 -15.04 18.46 -17.82
C PRO A 330 -15.54 17.59 -16.66
N TRP A 331 -14.64 17.08 -15.80
CA TRP A 331 -14.99 16.30 -14.62
C TRP A 331 -15.61 17.18 -13.52
N GLU A 332 -15.10 18.40 -13.33
CA GLU A 332 -15.60 19.36 -12.34
C GLU A 332 -17.03 19.87 -12.64
N ARG A 333 -17.48 19.84 -13.90
CA ARG A 333 -18.86 20.21 -14.26
C ARG A 333 -19.90 19.17 -13.87
N ASN A 334 -19.52 17.90 -13.75
CA ASN A 334 -20.45 16.79 -13.53
C ASN A 334 -20.45 16.26 -12.09
N THR A 335 -19.47 16.63 -11.26
CA THR A 335 -19.47 16.30 -9.84
C THR A 335 -19.92 17.54 -9.06
N LYS A 336 -21.02 17.45 -8.31
CA LYS A 336 -21.33 18.41 -7.23
C LYS A 336 -20.35 18.23 -6.06
N VAL A 337 -19.05 18.14 -6.34
CA VAL A 337 -18.02 18.19 -5.32
C VAL A 337 -17.97 19.63 -4.85
N SER A 338 -18.36 19.81 -3.59
CA SER A 338 -18.36 21.05 -2.83
C SER A 338 -17.28 22.02 -3.32
N SER A 339 -17.74 23.10 -3.93
CA SER A 339 -16.95 24.28 -4.30
C SER A 339 -16.50 25.10 -3.07
N LYS A 340 -16.10 24.43 -1.98
CA LYS A 340 -15.59 25.06 -0.75
C LYS A 340 -14.16 24.66 -0.37
N GLY A 341 -13.49 23.82 -1.17
CA GLY A 341 -12.04 23.61 -1.06
C GLY A 341 -11.36 24.05 -2.37
N PRO A 342 -10.28 24.84 -2.33
CA PRO A 342 -9.54 25.14 -3.54
C PRO A 342 -9.00 23.84 -4.16
N LEU A 343 -9.05 23.74 -5.49
CA LEU A 343 -8.18 22.84 -6.28
C LEU A 343 -6.76 22.90 -5.71
N PRO A 344 -5.92 21.84 -5.79
CA PRO A 344 -4.59 21.84 -5.20
C PRO A 344 -3.85 23.13 -5.54
N THR A 345 -3.86 24.05 -4.59
CA THR A 345 -3.05 25.25 -4.60
C THR A 345 -1.61 24.77 -4.41
N ALA A 346 -0.65 25.64 -4.69
CA ALA A 346 0.77 25.31 -4.74
C ALA A 346 1.34 24.60 -3.48
N GLY A 347 0.58 24.46 -2.38
CA GLY A 347 0.99 23.77 -1.15
C GLY A 347 0.54 22.31 -0.97
N LEU A 348 -0.20 21.68 -1.89
CA LEU A 348 -0.61 20.26 -1.73
C LEU A 348 0.28 19.24 -2.46
N MET A 349 1.32 19.69 -3.15
CA MET A 349 2.27 18.83 -3.87
C MET A 349 3.69 19.29 -3.64
N SER A 350 4.62 18.34 -3.43
CA SER A 350 6.06 18.61 -3.46
C SER A 350 6.64 18.08 -4.77
N THR A 351 7.16 18.98 -5.61
CA THR A 351 7.72 18.72 -6.94
C THR A 351 8.67 19.85 -7.28
N PRO A 352 9.85 19.69 -7.93
CA PRO A 352 10.41 18.52 -8.63
C PRO A 352 11.26 17.61 -7.74
N ILE A 353 11.93 16.57 -8.30
CA ILE A 353 12.85 15.66 -7.59
C ILE A 353 14.04 16.45 -6.99
N TRP A 354 14.36 16.18 -5.72
CA TRP A 354 15.53 16.73 -5.01
C TRP A 354 16.38 15.61 -4.40
N ALA A 355 17.59 15.94 -3.91
CA ALA A 355 18.67 14.98 -3.64
C ALA A 355 18.34 13.80 -2.69
N SER A 356 17.28 13.91 -1.88
CA SER A 356 16.93 12.91 -0.85
C SER A 356 15.44 12.80 -0.54
N GLY A 357 14.59 13.26 -1.47
CA GLY A 357 13.14 13.05 -1.38
C GLY A 357 12.78 11.58 -1.56
N ALA A 358 11.63 11.16 -1.03
CA ALA A 358 11.11 9.83 -1.33
C ALA A 358 10.91 9.66 -2.85
N GLU A 359 11.43 8.57 -3.42
CA GLU A 359 11.41 8.31 -4.87
C GLU A 359 10.02 7.96 -5.43
N ARG A 360 9.02 7.72 -4.56
CA ARG A 360 7.64 7.41 -4.93
C ARG A 360 6.72 8.60 -4.70
N PHE A 361 5.84 8.89 -5.67
CA PHE A 361 4.73 9.81 -5.49
C PHE A 361 3.77 9.25 -4.43
N LEU A 362 3.76 9.86 -3.24
CA LEU A 362 2.78 9.58 -2.20
C LEU A 362 1.55 10.46 -2.42
N ARG A 363 0.35 9.90 -2.30
CA ARG A 363 -0.91 10.65 -2.43
C ARG A 363 -1.82 10.33 -1.24
N GLY A 364 -2.16 11.38 -0.48
CA GLY A 364 -3.20 11.35 0.56
C GLY A 364 -2.71 11.00 1.96
N PRO A 365 -3.57 11.19 2.97
CA PRO A 365 -3.33 10.70 4.33
C PRO A 365 -3.09 9.20 4.28
N ILE A 366 -1.93 8.76 4.78
CA ILE A 366 -1.72 7.34 5.10
C ILE A 366 -2.26 7.19 6.52
N ILE A 367 -3.58 7.00 6.61
CA ILE A 367 -4.22 6.65 7.88
C ILE A 367 -3.58 5.31 8.30
N PRO A 368 -2.93 5.23 9.46
CA PRO A 368 -2.55 3.93 10.02
C PRO A 368 -3.78 3.03 10.08
N SER A 369 -3.65 1.71 9.99
CA SER A 369 -4.82 0.83 10.11
C SER A 369 -5.66 1.24 11.33
N PRO A 370 -6.99 1.38 11.18
CA PRO A 370 -7.86 1.72 12.31
C PRO A 370 -7.62 0.72 13.43
N ILE A 371 -7.86 1.15 14.67
CA ILE A 371 -7.64 0.30 15.85
C ILE A 371 -8.63 -0.88 15.82
N PHE A 372 -9.73 -0.73 15.08
CA PHE A 372 -10.81 -1.70 14.91
C PHE A 372 -11.14 -1.95 13.45
#